data_AF-A0A5C6X2E2-F1
#
_entry.id   AF-A0A5C6X2E2-F1
#
_cell.length_a   1.000
_cell.length_b   1.000
_cell.length_c   1.000
_cell.angle_alpha   90.00
_cell.angle_beta   90.00
_cell.angle_gamma   90.00
#
_symmetry.space_group_name_H-M   'P 1'
#
loop_
_entity.id
_entity.type
_entity.pdbx_description
1 polymer ?
#
loop_
_entity_poly.entity_id
_entity_poly.type
_entity_poly.pdbx_seq_one_letter_code
_entity_poly.pdbx_strand_id
1 'polypeptide(L)'
;MIPHRSKTLSPLARIARHALALVALGALLVGCGPIQATQRISEAEVAMERARVADADQHSPYEYTSAANYLYKAKEEWGYSQFEAAYDYATQARRAAESALINAREAPWPGHPVLGREKTPIENDADPEVPAPELAE
;
A
#
# COMPACT_ATOMS: atom_id res chain seq x y z
N MET A 1 -6.00 51.94 53.02
CA MET A 1 -4.70 51.87 52.33
C MET A 1 -4.37 50.39 52.12
N ILE A 2 -4.61 49.83 50.92
CA ILE A 2 -4.46 48.40 50.62
C ILE A 2 -3.21 48.23 49.73
N PRO A 3 -2.18 47.46 50.13
CA PRO A 3 -1.00 47.29 49.30
C PRO A 3 -1.28 46.33 48.15
N HIS A 4 -0.98 46.78 46.92
CA HIS A 4 -1.04 45.97 45.70
C HIS A 4 0.20 45.04 45.67
N ARG A 5 0.00 43.76 46.00
CA ARG A 5 1.07 42.75 45.94
C ARG A 5 1.34 42.41 44.47
N SER A 6 2.42 42.94 43.90
CA SER A 6 2.85 42.60 42.55
C SER A 6 3.31 41.13 42.52
N LYS A 7 2.61 40.31 41.72
CA LYS A 7 2.96 38.90 41.49
C LYS A 7 4.16 38.83 40.55
N THR A 8 5.36 39.06 41.07
CA THR A 8 6.59 38.74 40.33
C THR A 8 6.74 37.21 40.29
N LEU A 9 6.36 36.61 39.16
CA LEU A 9 6.57 35.19 38.91
C LEU A 9 8.07 34.86 39.03
N SER A 10 8.39 33.87 39.87
CA SER A 10 9.76 33.42 40.14
C SER A 10 10.46 32.99 38.84
N PRO A 11 11.79 33.18 38.74
CA PRO A 11 12.56 32.80 37.56
C PRO A 11 12.41 31.32 37.21
N LEU A 12 12.25 30.47 38.22
CA LEU A 12 11.97 29.03 38.08
C LEU A 12 10.63 28.75 37.37
N ALA A 13 9.58 29.54 37.66
CA ALA A 13 8.28 29.40 37.00
C ALA A 13 8.32 29.81 35.52
N ARG A 14 9.24 30.71 35.13
CA ARG A 14 9.42 31.10 33.72
C ARG A 14 10.13 30.01 32.94
N ILE A 15 11.19 29.43 33.51
CA ILE A 15 11.94 28.32 32.90
C ILE A 15 11.02 27.10 32.72
N ALA A 16 10.22 26.74 33.73
CA ALA A 16 9.29 25.62 33.65
C ALA A 16 8.22 25.81 32.55
N ARG A 17 7.71 27.03 32.35
CA ARG A 17 6.74 27.33 31.28
C ARG A 17 7.37 27.20 29.89
N HIS A 18 8.61 27.64 29.70
CA HIS A 18 9.31 27.49 28.43
C HIS A 18 9.67 26.03 28.14
N ALA A 19 10.11 25.27 29.15
CA ALA A 19 10.34 23.84 29.01
C ALA A 19 9.06 23.08 28.61
N LEU A 20 7.93 23.39 29.26
CA LEU A 20 6.64 22.78 28.93
C LEU A 20 6.18 23.14 27.50
N ALA A 21 6.38 24.38 27.07
CA ALA A 21 6.06 24.81 25.72
C ALA A 21 6.92 24.09 24.65
N LEU A 22 8.21 23.89 24.92
CA LEU A 22 9.10 23.16 24.02
C LEU A 22 8.76 21.67 23.94
N VAL A 23 8.39 21.04 25.06
CA VAL A 23 7.94 19.64 25.07
C VAL A 23 6.62 19.48 24.32
N ALA A 24 5.67 20.40 24.51
CA ALA A 24 4.41 20.40 23.76
C ALA A 24 4.64 20.59 22.25
N LEU A 25 5.55 21.49 21.87
CA LEU A 25 5.93 21.68 20.48
C LEU A 25 6.64 20.45 19.88
N GLY A 26 7.53 19.82 20.66
CA GLY A 26 8.19 18.57 20.28
C GLY A 26 7.22 17.41 20.07
N ALA A 27 6.20 17.28 20.92
CA ALA A 27 5.18 16.23 20.79
C ALA A 27 4.35 16.36 19.50
N LEU A 28 4.12 17.59 19.02
CA LEU A 28 3.44 17.84 17.73
C LEU A 28 4.27 17.37 16.52
N LEU A 29 5.60 17.29 16.65
CA LEU A 29 6.49 16.86 15.57
C LEU A 29 6.65 15.33 15.46
N VAL A 30 6.27 14.57 16.50
CA VAL A 30 6.38 13.10 16.55
C VAL A 30 5.20 12.38 15.87
N GLY A 31 4.11 13.09 15.53
CA GLY A 31 2.92 12.53 14.87
C GLY A 31 3.06 12.22 13.37
N CYS A 32 4.24 12.37 12.79
CA CYS A 32 4.42 12.40 11.34
C CYS A 32 4.31 11.03 10.64
N GLY A 33 4.65 9.91 11.30
CA GLY A 33 4.63 8.58 10.67
C GLY A 33 3.21 8.05 10.39
N PRO A 34 2.37 7.88 11.43
CA PRO A 34 1.04 7.28 11.27
C PRO A 34 0.13 8.06 10.33
N ILE A 35 0.16 9.41 10.41
CA ILE A 35 -0.68 10.27 9.58
C ILE A 35 -0.24 10.20 8.11
N GLN A 36 1.07 10.30 7.84
CA GLN A 36 1.58 10.23 6.48
C GLN A 36 1.34 8.87 5.83
N ALA A 37 1.57 7.78 6.57
CA ALA A 37 1.29 6.43 6.08
C ALA A 37 -0.20 6.25 5.76
N THR A 38 -1.09 6.67 6.67
CA THR A 38 -2.55 6.62 6.45
C THR A 38 -2.97 7.43 5.22
N GLN A 39 -2.46 8.66 5.07
CA GLN A 39 -2.74 9.49 3.91
C GLN A 39 -2.27 8.81 2.62
N ARG A 40 -1.05 8.27 2.61
CA ARG A 40 -0.48 7.64 1.41
C ARG A 40 -1.23 6.36 1.03
N ILE A 41 -1.69 5.57 2.00
CA ILE A 41 -2.57 4.42 1.77
C ILE A 41 -3.87 4.87 1.11
N SER A 42 -4.51 5.92 1.61
CA SER A 42 -5.75 6.46 1.02
C SER A 42 -5.56 6.93 -0.43
N GLU A 43 -4.43 7.60 -0.72
CA GLU A 43 -4.10 7.99 -2.10
C GLU A 43 -3.89 6.78 -3.03
N ALA A 44 -3.27 5.71 -2.52
CA ALA A 44 -3.09 4.47 -3.26
C ALA A 44 -4.42 3.75 -3.52
N GLU A 45 -5.36 3.77 -2.56
CA GLU A 45 -6.72 3.25 -2.74
C GLU A 45 -7.47 4.01 -3.84
N VAL A 46 -7.40 5.33 -3.84
CA VAL A 46 -7.99 6.17 -4.91
C VAL A 46 -7.33 5.87 -6.26
N ALA A 47 -6.02 5.66 -6.31
CA ALA A 47 -5.34 5.28 -7.54
C ALA A 47 -5.78 3.89 -8.05
N MET A 48 -5.90 2.90 -7.15
CA MET A 48 -6.41 1.57 -7.47
C MET A 48 -7.82 1.62 -8.06
N GLU A 49 -8.70 2.42 -7.47
CA GLU A 49 -10.08 2.54 -7.96
C GLU A 49 -10.13 3.21 -9.34
N ARG A 50 -9.29 4.22 -9.60
CA ARG A 50 -9.16 4.81 -10.94
C ARG A 50 -8.68 3.78 -11.97
N ALA A 51 -7.71 2.94 -11.61
CA ALA A 51 -7.24 1.87 -12.49
C ALA A 51 -8.32 0.81 -12.73
N ARG A 52 -9.05 0.41 -11.68
CA ARG A 52 -10.15 -0.55 -11.76
C ARG A 52 -11.27 -0.08 -12.70
N VAL A 53 -11.66 1.19 -12.62
CA VAL A 53 -12.69 1.77 -13.51
C VAL A 53 -12.23 1.84 -14.98
N ALA A 54 -10.93 1.74 -15.24
CA ALA A 54 -10.36 1.64 -16.58
C ALA A 54 -10.11 0.19 -17.03
N ASP A 55 -10.69 -0.81 -16.35
CA ASP A 55 -10.51 -2.25 -16.62
C ASP A 55 -9.03 -2.67 -16.68
N ALA A 56 -8.20 -2.05 -15.81
CA ALA A 56 -6.76 -2.29 -15.79
C ALA A 56 -6.38 -3.71 -15.32
N ASP A 57 -7.28 -4.45 -14.68
CA ASP A 57 -7.10 -5.86 -14.38
C ASP A 57 -7.02 -6.72 -15.65
N GLN A 58 -7.71 -6.31 -16.73
CA GLN A 58 -7.66 -6.97 -18.04
C GLN A 58 -6.59 -6.36 -18.94
N HIS A 59 -6.47 -5.03 -18.94
CA HIS A 59 -5.62 -4.31 -19.90
C HIS A 59 -4.23 -3.97 -19.38
N SER A 60 -3.96 -4.13 -18.08
CA SER A 60 -2.62 -3.97 -17.49
C SER A 60 -2.46 -4.89 -16.27
N PRO A 61 -2.65 -6.22 -16.44
CA PRO A 61 -2.79 -7.15 -15.32
C PRO A 61 -1.57 -7.18 -14.39
N TYR A 62 -0.36 -7.00 -14.93
CA TYR A 62 0.87 -7.03 -14.16
C TYR A 62 0.92 -5.86 -13.16
N GLU A 63 0.75 -4.63 -13.65
CA GLU A 63 0.80 -3.41 -12.86
C GLU A 63 -0.38 -3.34 -11.89
N TYR A 64 -1.58 -3.71 -12.33
CA TYR A 64 -2.77 -3.74 -11.48
C TYR A 64 -2.61 -4.74 -10.32
N THR A 65 -2.12 -5.95 -10.60
CA THR A 65 -1.88 -6.97 -9.57
C THR A 65 -0.76 -6.54 -8.63
N SER A 66 0.32 -5.95 -9.16
CA SER A 66 1.41 -5.43 -8.34
C SER A 66 0.93 -4.34 -7.40
N ALA A 67 0.12 -3.41 -7.90
CA ALA A 67 -0.47 -2.34 -7.11
C ALA A 67 -1.35 -2.87 -5.96
N ALA A 68 -2.20 -3.87 -6.24
CA ALA A 68 -3.03 -4.52 -5.23
C ALA A 68 -2.18 -5.19 -4.13
N ASN A 69 -1.11 -5.90 -4.49
CA ASN A 69 -0.23 -6.57 -3.54
C ASN A 69 0.56 -5.57 -2.68
N TYR A 70 1.07 -4.49 -3.28
CA TYR A 70 1.72 -3.43 -2.52
C TYR A 70 0.77 -2.73 -1.56
N LEU A 71 -0.48 -2.48 -1.97
CA LEU A 71 -1.49 -1.88 -1.11
C LEU A 71 -1.84 -2.80 0.07
N TYR A 72 -2.00 -4.10 -0.20
CA TYR A 72 -2.18 -5.10 0.85
C TYR A 72 -1.02 -5.08 1.85
N LYS A 73 0.22 -5.12 1.36
CA LYS A 73 1.42 -5.07 2.19
C LYS A 73 1.54 -3.76 2.99
N ALA A 74 1.17 -2.63 2.40
CA ALA A 74 1.16 -1.34 3.10
C ALA A 74 0.22 -1.35 4.31
N LYS A 75 -0.98 -1.93 4.17
CA LYS A 75 -1.96 -2.07 5.25
C LYS A 75 -1.49 -3.04 6.33
N GLU A 76 -0.79 -4.10 5.95
CA GLU A 76 -0.18 -5.04 6.89
C GLU A 76 0.89 -4.34 7.76
N GLU A 77 1.83 -3.62 7.14
CA GLU A 77 2.88 -2.88 7.88
C GLU A 77 2.30 -1.76 8.75
N TRP A 78 1.24 -1.11 8.27
CA TRP A 78 0.51 -0.12 9.07
C TRP A 78 -0.07 -0.76 10.34
N GLY A 79 -0.64 -1.97 10.23
CA GLY A 79 -1.13 -2.75 11.36
C GLY A 79 -0.04 -3.12 12.36
N TYR A 80 1.19 -3.34 11.89
CA TYR A 80 2.36 -3.56 12.75
C TYR A 80 3.00 -2.27 13.28
N SER A 81 2.40 -1.10 13.04
CA SER A 81 2.98 0.21 13.38
C SER A 81 4.34 0.49 12.70
N GLN A 82 4.65 -0.24 11.63
CA GLN A 82 5.84 -0.02 10.80
C GLN A 82 5.54 1.07 9.76
N PHE A 83 5.33 2.30 10.23
CA PHE A 83 4.74 3.38 9.41
C PHE A 83 5.61 3.82 8.22
N GLU A 84 6.93 3.74 8.34
CA GLU A 84 7.84 4.04 7.22
C GLU A 84 7.71 3.00 6.11
N ALA A 85 7.75 1.71 6.46
CA ALA A 85 7.52 0.63 5.50
C ALA A 85 6.12 0.71 4.87
N ALA A 86 5.08 0.99 5.68
CA ALA A 86 3.72 1.21 5.20
C ALA A 86 3.65 2.35 4.16
N TYR A 87 4.32 3.46 4.42
CA TYR A 87 4.40 4.60 3.50
C TYR A 87 5.11 4.24 2.19
N ASP A 88 6.20 3.48 2.25
CA ASP A 88 6.95 3.06 1.07
C ASP A 88 6.17 2.09 0.20
N TYR A 89 5.52 1.10 0.80
CA TYR A 89 4.63 0.18 0.07
C TYR A 89 3.42 0.90 -0.51
N ALA A 90 2.80 1.84 0.22
CA ALA A 90 1.70 2.64 -0.30
C ALA A 90 2.15 3.52 -1.49
N THR A 91 3.38 4.04 -1.45
CA THR A 91 3.97 4.79 -2.57
C THR A 91 4.17 3.90 -3.80
N GLN A 92 4.66 2.67 -3.62
CA GLN A 92 4.78 1.69 -4.71
C GLN A 92 3.41 1.30 -5.27
N ALA A 93 2.42 1.06 -4.41
CA ALA A 93 1.05 0.77 -4.80
C ALA A 93 0.45 1.88 -5.68
N ARG A 94 0.59 3.15 -5.25
CA ARG A 94 0.10 4.30 -6.01
C ARG A 94 0.75 4.39 -7.39
N ARG A 95 2.08 4.25 -7.47
CA ARG A 95 2.82 4.30 -8.75
C ARG A 95 2.39 3.19 -9.69
N ALA A 96 2.30 1.96 -9.18
CA ALA A 96 1.86 0.82 -9.97
C ALA A 96 0.41 0.98 -10.46
N ALA A 97 -0.50 1.50 -9.63
CA ALA A 97 -1.88 1.78 -10.04
C ALA A 97 -1.96 2.89 -11.10
N GLU A 98 -1.12 3.93 -10.99
CA GLU A 98 -1.02 4.98 -12.01
C GLU A 98 -0.49 4.42 -13.35
N SER A 99 0.55 3.57 -13.31
CA SER A 99 1.03 2.85 -14.50
C SER A 99 -0.05 1.95 -15.10
N ALA A 100 -0.77 1.19 -14.26
CA ALA A 100 -1.86 0.33 -14.70
C ALA A 100 -2.96 1.12 -15.42
N LEU A 101 -3.33 2.28 -14.88
CA LEU A 101 -4.30 3.19 -15.50
C LEU A 101 -3.82 3.71 -16.87
N ILE A 102 -2.56 4.14 -16.97
CA ILE A 102 -1.99 4.66 -18.22
C ILE A 102 -1.96 3.55 -19.27
N ASN A 103 -1.40 2.39 -18.93
CA ASN A 103 -1.32 1.25 -19.82
C ASN A 103 -2.71 0.80 -20.30
N ALA A 104 -3.69 0.72 -19.39
CA ALA A 104 -5.06 0.34 -19.72
C ALA A 104 -5.75 1.29 -20.71
N ARG A 105 -5.31 2.56 -20.78
CA ARG A 105 -5.88 3.57 -21.69
C ARG A 105 -5.10 3.71 -23.00
N GLU A 106 -3.77 3.69 -22.92
CA GLU A 106 -2.89 4.10 -24.02
C GLU A 106 -2.28 2.91 -24.77
N ALA A 107 -1.92 1.86 -24.06
CA ALA A 107 -1.33 0.65 -24.64
C ALA A 107 -1.91 -0.61 -23.97
N PRO A 108 -3.23 -0.87 -24.15
CA PRO A 108 -3.87 -2.00 -23.50
C PRO A 108 -3.19 -3.31 -23.88
N TRP A 109 -2.93 -4.15 -22.88
CA TRP A 109 -2.42 -5.49 -23.11
C TRP A 109 -3.42 -6.29 -23.97
N PRO A 110 -2.99 -6.87 -25.10
CA PRO A 110 -3.90 -7.58 -26.01
C PRO A 110 -4.23 -9.01 -25.55
N GLY A 111 -3.74 -9.45 -24.39
CA GLY A 111 -3.85 -10.83 -23.92
C GLY A 111 -2.54 -11.62 -24.02
N HIS A 112 -2.57 -12.86 -23.52
CA HIS A 112 -1.36 -13.68 -23.38
C HIS A 112 -0.85 -14.16 -24.75
N PRO A 113 0.41 -13.89 -25.12
CA PRO A 113 0.93 -14.24 -26.44
C PRO A 113 0.93 -15.75 -26.72
N VAL A 114 0.89 -16.59 -25.68
CA VAL A 114 0.81 -18.06 -25.84
C VAL A 114 -0.63 -18.57 -25.88
N LEU A 115 -1.61 -17.86 -25.30
CA LEU A 115 -3.02 -18.31 -25.33
C LEU A 115 -3.72 -17.96 -26.65
N GLY A 116 -3.13 -17.05 -27.46
CA GLY A 116 -3.50 -16.83 -28.86
C GLY A 116 -2.91 -17.85 -29.82
N ARG A 117 -2.06 -18.78 -29.36
CA ARG A 117 -1.80 -20.01 -30.10
C ARG A 117 -3.05 -20.85 -29.90
N GLU A 118 -3.91 -20.89 -30.91
CA GLU A 118 -4.95 -21.91 -31.00
C GLU A 118 -4.30 -23.22 -30.58
N LYS A 119 -4.89 -23.87 -29.58
CA LYS A 119 -4.42 -25.18 -29.14
C LYS A 119 -4.59 -26.06 -30.37
N THR A 120 -3.57 -26.20 -31.22
CA THR A 120 -3.43 -27.40 -32.02
C THR A 120 -3.61 -28.50 -31.00
N PRO A 121 -4.65 -29.35 -31.13
CA PRO A 121 -4.79 -30.48 -30.24
C PRO A 121 -3.42 -31.14 -30.21
N ILE A 122 -2.79 -31.15 -29.04
CA ILE A 122 -1.79 -32.17 -28.80
C ILE A 122 -2.65 -33.42 -28.94
N GLU A 123 -2.53 -34.08 -30.08
CA GLU A 123 -3.08 -35.39 -30.36
C GLU A 123 -2.50 -36.29 -29.26
N ASN A 124 -3.23 -36.35 -28.14
CA ASN A 124 -2.95 -37.28 -27.07
C ASN A 124 -3.54 -38.61 -27.51
N ASP A 125 -2.95 -39.13 -28.59
CA ASP A 125 -3.10 -40.50 -28.99
C ASP A 125 -2.04 -41.26 -28.21
N ALA A 126 -2.51 -41.99 -27.21
CA ALA A 126 -1.78 -42.84 -26.26
C ALA A 126 -1.24 -42.14 -25.00
N ASP A 127 -2.15 -41.85 -24.07
CA ASP A 127 -1.87 -42.29 -22.68
C ASP A 127 -1.72 -43.82 -22.72
N PRO A 128 -0.54 -44.40 -22.43
CA PRO A 128 -0.47 -45.84 -22.24
C PRO A 128 -1.30 -46.16 -21.01
N GLU A 129 -2.37 -46.93 -21.22
CA GLU A 129 -3.19 -47.51 -20.17
C GLU A 129 -2.27 -48.16 -19.13
N VAL A 130 -2.14 -47.53 -17.97
CA VAL A 130 -1.39 -48.08 -16.84
C VAL A 130 -2.31 -49.14 -16.22
N PRO A 131 -2.02 -50.45 -16.38
CA PRO A 131 -2.87 -51.47 -15.78
C PRO A 131 -2.79 -51.35 -14.26
N ALA A 132 -3.96 -51.44 -13.61
CA ALA A 132 -4.09 -51.40 -12.16
C ALA A 132 -3.18 -52.47 -11.51
N PRO A 133 -2.54 -52.17 -10.36
CA PRO A 133 -1.69 -53.14 -9.69
C PRO A 133 -2.52 -54.35 -9.27
N GLU A 134 -2.11 -55.53 -9.74
CA GLU A 134 -2.67 -56.82 -9.34
C GLU A 134 -2.47 -56.99 -7.83
N LEU A 135 -3.58 -56.99 -7.08
CA LEU A 135 -3.58 -57.27 -5.65
C LEU A 135 -3.25 -58.75 -5.46
N ALA A 136 -1.99 -59.05 -5.15
CA ALA A 136 -1.61 -60.37 -4.68
C ALA A 136 -2.18 -60.59 -3.27
N GLU A 137 -3.02 -61.62 -3.14
CA GLU A 137 -3.48 -62.20 -1.87
C GLU A 137 -2.35 -62.89 -1.09
#